data_AF-A0A9W9TAQ5-F1
#
_entry.id   AF-A0A9W9TAQ5-F1
#
_cell.length_a   1.000
_cell.length_b   1.000
_cell.length_c   1.000
_cell.angle_alpha   90.00
_cell.angle_beta   90.00
_cell.angle_gamma   90.00
#
_symmetry.space_group_name_H-M   'P 1'
#
loop_
_entity.id
_entity.type
_entity.pdbx_description
1 polymer ?
#
loop_
_entity_poly.entity_id
_entity_poly.type
_entity_poly.pdbx_seq_one_letter_code
_entity_poly.pdbx_strand_id
1 'polypeptide(L)'
;MIVIDKAERDDALLAMVSPSRITPPPPPPPQEQICFSSQQSSCPSKVIIPIMHCTDEQYITYFIDEVSTLLLRNKDSRFANPYRSHFPDLVISSPLVAGAMNALGALHLANTAAVMQQNHHFQRALSKYSEVVRMLRAHFSSPMAHLGISEFATCLLLCLFEMMDSQHQNWALHLNGAHEIYNLLFSPHTGTFEREAQRATELRHPLRPFLVSLFSYLDVAGARTRPGGTVVNGTYWKALKSGWEYNLGTPSLVGIRDDPALRELRAAWSNMMEVQVSISRFADDKRWMSSDEQDMIFRKILNRLIIWRASAPLILQILGDMKPDDEHLVQFPFSGMLEYAGRLEAYEKATIVHLHQVNRAGRVNFGFGRTCLDKTITRILSLIRFLSKDTGQLDVLRPLFIAGQETRKEDEQKYVRETMEHLKRFGFRNVDKSLELLENLWLKRRMYPERWTETVDELYSNILLP
;
A
#
# COMPACT_ATOMS: atom_id res chain seq x y z
N MET A 1 -11.61 34.43 21.68
CA MET A 1 -10.20 34.56 22.07
C MET A 1 -9.96 33.70 23.31
N ILE A 2 -9.72 32.39 23.11
CA ILE A 2 -9.38 31.44 24.18
C ILE A 2 -7.98 30.96 23.84
N VAL A 3 -7.00 31.48 24.57
CA VAL A 3 -5.61 31.02 24.50
C VAL A 3 -5.57 29.70 25.26
N ILE A 4 -5.53 28.58 24.53
CA ILE A 4 -5.30 27.26 25.12
C ILE A 4 -3.80 26.98 25.07
N ASP A 5 -3.28 26.64 26.24
CA ASP A 5 -1.88 26.55 26.61
C ASP A 5 -1.09 25.49 25.83
N LYS A 6 0.21 25.74 25.66
CA LYS A 6 1.17 24.86 24.98
C LYS A 6 1.25 23.47 25.65
N ALA A 7 0.97 23.40 26.96
CA ALA A 7 1.01 22.19 27.77
C ALA A 7 0.00 21.11 27.34
N GLU A 8 -1.24 21.48 27.00
CA GLU A 8 -2.26 20.49 26.60
C GLU A 8 -1.94 19.80 25.25
N ARG A 9 -1.16 20.45 24.38
CA ARG A 9 -0.72 19.86 23.10
C ARG A 9 0.42 18.86 23.28
N ASP A 10 1.27 19.08 24.26
CA ASP A 10 2.39 18.20 24.59
C ASP A 10 1.92 16.98 25.41
N ASP A 11 0.89 17.13 26.24
CA ASP A 11 0.30 16.04 27.05
C ASP A 11 -0.44 14.98 26.20
N ALA A 12 -1.16 15.38 25.16
CA ALA A 12 -1.83 14.45 24.25
C ALA A 12 -0.84 13.54 23.49
N LEU A 13 0.39 14.01 23.28
CA LEU A 13 1.47 13.26 22.65
C LEU A 13 2.29 12.45 23.66
N LEU A 14 2.44 12.93 24.89
CA LEU A 14 3.05 12.15 25.97
C LEU A 14 2.18 10.94 26.37
N ALA A 15 0.86 11.07 26.30
CA ALA A 15 -0.08 9.96 26.46
C ALA A 15 0.04 8.90 25.35
N MET A 16 0.50 9.28 24.15
CA MET A 16 0.78 8.37 23.04
C MET A 16 2.15 7.64 23.15
N VAL A 17 3.00 8.08 24.08
CA VAL A 17 4.39 7.61 24.26
C VAL A 17 4.58 6.87 25.60
N SER A 18 3.53 6.78 26.43
CA SER A 18 3.60 6.15 27.76
C SER A 18 2.87 4.79 27.81
N PRO A 19 3.49 3.74 28.38
CA PRO A 19 2.94 2.38 28.39
C PRO A 19 1.79 2.23 29.39
N SER A 20 0.68 1.64 28.95
CA SER A 20 -0.44 1.25 29.83
C SER A 20 -0.19 -0.16 30.37
N ARG A 21 0.09 -0.27 31.67
CA ARG A 21 0.33 -1.56 32.35
C ARG A 21 -0.95 -2.40 32.38
N ILE A 22 -0.93 -3.54 31.69
CA ILE A 22 -1.83 -4.66 31.97
C ILE A 22 -0.96 -5.92 32.09
N THR A 23 -1.09 -6.60 33.22
CA THR A 23 -0.37 -7.84 33.56
C THR A 23 -0.77 -9.00 32.62
N PRO A 24 0.18 -9.78 32.09
CA PRO A 24 -0.12 -10.92 31.22
C PRO A 24 -0.59 -12.15 32.02
N PRO A 25 -1.48 -12.99 31.45
CA PRO A 25 -1.86 -14.28 32.04
C PRO A 25 -0.80 -15.38 31.80
N PRO A 26 -0.81 -16.47 32.59
CA PRO A 26 0.23 -17.50 32.55
C PRO A 26 0.15 -18.41 31.31
N PRO A 27 1.27 -19.03 30.88
CA PRO A 27 1.35 -19.82 29.66
C PRO A 27 0.69 -21.22 29.80
N PRO A 28 0.12 -21.78 28.72
CA PRO A 28 -0.41 -23.14 28.71
C PRO A 28 0.70 -24.21 28.54
N PRO A 29 0.44 -25.46 28.96
CA PRO A 29 1.43 -26.54 28.95
C PRO A 29 1.73 -27.10 27.54
N PRO A 30 2.89 -27.76 27.34
CA PRO A 30 3.37 -28.19 26.03
C PRO A 30 2.58 -29.40 25.51
N GLN A 31 2.15 -29.34 24.24
CA GLN A 31 1.55 -30.48 23.53
C GLN A 31 2.57 -31.17 22.62
N GLU A 32 2.55 -32.49 22.70
CA GLU A 32 3.49 -33.45 22.11
C GLU A 32 3.48 -33.46 20.58
N GLN A 33 4.68 -33.60 20.00
CA GLN A 33 4.92 -33.80 18.58
C GLN A 33 4.44 -35.19 18.15
N ILE A 34 3.44 -35.24 17.27
CA ILE A 34 3.11 -36.45 16.52
C ILE A 34 3.69 -36.34 15.11
N CYS A 35 4.69 -37.17 14.85
CA CYS A 35 5.35 -37.35 13.57
C CYS A 35 4.44 -38.17 12.64
N PHE A 36 4.08 -37.65 11.46
CA PHE A 36 3.46 -38.45 10.40
C PHE A 36 4.33 -38.43 9.15
N SER A 37 4.76 -39.65 8.79
CA SER A 37 5.64 -39.97 7.66
C SER A 37 4.99 -39.74 6.30
N SER A 38 5.85 -39.44 5.34
CA SER A 38 5.59 -39.28 3.91
C SER A 38 4.98 -40.51 3.26
N GLN A 39 4.02 -40.30 2.35
CA GLN A 39 3.76 -41.22 1.25
C GLN A 39 3.73 -40.45 -0.08
N GLN A 40 4.65 -40.86 -0.96
CA GLN A 40 4.82 -40.41 -2.33
C GLN A 40 3.60 -40.84 -3.18
N SER A 41 3.14 -39.96 -4.06
CA SER A 41 2.25 -40.33 -5.16
C SER A 41 2.77 -39.77 -6.49
N SER A 42 2.73 -40.64 -7.48
CA SER A 42 3.46 -40.68 -8.75
C SER A 42 2.98 -39.68 -9.82
N CYS A 43 3.93 -39.10 -10.56
CA CYS A 43 3.69 -38.34 -11.79
C CYS A 43 3.16 -39.22 -12.94
N PRO A 44 2.27 -38.71 -13.81
CA PRO A 44 2.11 -39.21 -15.17
C PRO A 44 2.90 -38.38 -16.20
N SER A 45 3.41 -39.10 -17.18
CA SER A 45 4.38 -38.77 -18.22
C SER A 45 4.09 -37.50 -19.06
N LYS A 46 5.15 -36.73 -19.31
CA LYS A 46 5.17 -35.58 -20.23
C LYS A 46 4.99 -36.04 -21.68
N VAL A 47 3.89 -35.62 -22.31
CA VAL A 47 3.78 -35.56 -23.77
C VAL A 47 4.48 -34.26 -24.20
N ILE A 48 5.60 -34.38 -24.91
CA ILE A 48 6.34 -33.23 -25.44
C ILE A 48 5.71 -32.84 -26.79
N ILE A 49 4.93 -31.76 -26.79
CA ILE A 49 4.58 -31.03 -28.01
C ILE A 49 5.66 -29.95 -28.19
N PRO A 50 6.30 -29.80 -29.36
CA PRO A 50 7.28 -28.74 -29.57
C PRO A 50 6.52 -27.42 -29.76
N ILE A 51 6.32 -26.69 -28.65
CA ILE A 51 5.79 -25.33 -28.66
C ILE A 51 6.96 -24.41 -29.05
N MET A 52 6.88 -23.77 -30.22
CA MET A 52 7.65 -22.56 -30.47
C MET A 52 7.24 -21.56 -29.38
N HIS A 53 8.09 -21.35 -28.38
CA HIS A 53 7.82 -20.41 -27.30
C HIS A 53 7.58 -19.02 -27.89
N CYS A 54 6.33 -18.57 -27.87
CA CYS A 54 5.99 -17.20 -28.19
C CYS A 54 6.64 -16.33 -27.10
N THR A 55 7.40 -15.29 -27.47
CA THR A 55 7.99 -14.34 -26.52
C THR A 55 6.97 -13.76 -25.53
N ASP A 56 5.69 -13.81 -25.90
CA ASP A 56 4.56 -13.35 -25.10
C ASP A 56 4.33 -14.22 -23.86
N GLU A 57 4.58 -15.53 -23.94
CA GLU A 57 4.43 -16.45 -22.82
C GLU A 57 5.51 -16.22 -21.76
N GLN A 58 6.76 -15.95 -22.18
CA GLN A 58 7.88 -15.76 -21.27
C GLN A 58 7.66 -14.62 -20.27
N TYR A 59 7.14 -13.47 -20.70
CA TYR A 59 6.90 -12.34 -19.80
C TYR A 59 5.73 -12.58 -18.84
N ILE A 60 4.71 -13.33 -19.28
CA ILE A 60 3.59 -13.70 -18.41
C ILE A 60 4.04 -14.71 -17.36
N THR A 61 4.80 -15.73 -17.76
CA THR A 61 5.42 -16.69 -16.82
C THR A 61 6.31 -15.95 -15.83
N TYR A 62 7.18 -15.05 -16.31
CA TYR A 62 8.02 -14.23 -15.45
C TYR A 62 7.21 -13.34 -14.50
N PHE A 63 6.08 -12.78 -14.96
CA PHE A 63 5.18 -12.03 -14.07
C PHE A 63 4.64 -12.91 -12.94
N ILE A 64 4.14 -14.10 -13.28
CA ILE A 64 3.56 -15.06 -12.32
C ILE A 64 4.62 -15.51 -11.31
N ASP A 65 5.83 -15.81 -11.78
CA ASP A 65 6.89 -16.37 -10.94
C ASP A 65 7.60 -15.30 -10.09
N GLU A 66 7.94 -14.14 -10.66
CA GLU A 66 8.77 -13.14 -10.00
C GLU A 66 7.98 -11.89 -9.58
N VAL A 67 7.34 -11.21 -10.54
CA VAL A 67 6.72 -9.89 -10.29
C VAL A 67 5.57 -10.00 -9.28
N SER A 68 4.78 -11.07 -9.34
CA SER A 68 3.66 -11.25 -8.43
C SER A 68 4.09 -11.36 -6.95
N THR A 69 5.26 -11.92 -6.68
CA THR A 69 5.84 -11.97 -5.32
C THR A 69 6.26 -10.59 -4.86
N LEU A 70 6.70 -9.70 -5.76
CA LEU A 70 7.02 -8.32 -5.44
C LEU A 70 5.78 -7.44 -5.27
N LEU A 71 4.63 -7.82 -5.83
CA LEU A 71 3.37 -7.11 -5.65
C LEU A 71 2.67 -7.50 -4.35
N LEU A 72 2.73 -8.78 -3.95
CA LEU A 72 2.10 -9.27 -2.72
C LEU A 72 3.06 -9.38 -1.52
N ARG A 73 4.37 -9.35 -1.76
CA ARG A 73 5.43 -9.18 -0.73
C ARG A 73 5.29 -10.14 0.44
N ASN A 74 4.69 -11.30 0.18
CA ASN A 74 4.50 -12.38 1.12
C ASN A 74 5.23 -13.61 0.60
N LYS A 75 6.17 -14.09 1.41
CA LYS A 75 6.98 -15.28 1.13
C LYS A 75 6.40 -16.53 1.79
N ASP A 76 5.40 -16.39 2.65
CA ASP A 76 4.84 -17.49 3.41
C ASP A 76 3.97 -18.36 2.48
N SER A 77 4.45 -19.59 2.27
CA SER A 77 3.81 -20.62 1.44
C SER A 77 2.41 -21.01 1.90
N ARG A 78 2.01 -20.60 3.12
CA ARG A 78 0.64 -20.78 3.59
C ARG A 78 -0.33 -19.95 2.74
N PHE A 79 0.02 -18.72 2.34
CA PHE A 79 -0.88 -17.81 1.62
C PHE A 79 -0.79 -17.99 0.12
N ALA A 80 -1.89 -18.40 -0.51
CA ALA A 80 -1.98 -18.52 -1.96
C ALA A 80 -1.91 -17.13 -2.60
N ASN A 81 -0.97 -16.94 -3.53
CA ASN A 81 -0.84 -15.73 -4.34
C ASN A 81 -1.93 -15.74 -5.45
N PRO A 82 -2.93 -14.83 -5.42
CA PRO A 82 -4.02 -14.81 -6.41
C PRO A 82 -3.56 -14.65 -7.86
N TYR A 83 -2.45 -13.95 -8.11
CA TYR A 83 -1.87 -13.85 -9.45
C TYR A 83 -1.35 -15.20 -9.96
N ARG A 84 -1.02 -16.14 -9.07
CA ARG A 84 -0.59 -17.49 -9.43
C ARG A 84 -1.75 -18.47 -9.49
N SER A 85 -2.74 -18.35 -8.61
CA SER A 85 -3.82 -19.33 -8.48
C SER A 85 -5.05 -19.05 -9.34
N HIS A 86 -5.35 -17.78 -9.65
CA HIS A 86 -6.61 -17.40 -10.33
C HIS A 86 -6.41 -16.59 -11.61
N PHE A 87 -5.33 -15.80 -11.70
CA PHE A 87 -5.06 -15.03 -12.93
C PHE A 87 -4.72 -15.89 -14.15
N PRO A 88 -4.17 -17.13 -14.07
CA PRO A 88 -4.00 -17.96 -15.25
C PRO A 88 -5.31 -18.18 -16.04
N ASP A 89 -6.43 -18.38 -15.36
CA ASP A 89 -7.75 -18.52 -16.01
C ASP A 89 -8.20 -17.21 -16.67
N LEU A 90 -7.91 -16.06 -16.04
CA LEU A 90 -8.16 -14.74 -16.63
C LEU A 90 -7.27 -14.46 -17.85
N VAL A 91 -6.01 -14.91 -17.84
CA VAL A 91 -5.09 -14.74 -18.98
C VAL A 91 -5.60 -15.50 -20.20
N ILE A 92 -6.13 -16.71 -20.00
CA ILE A 92 -6.71 -17.53 -21.08
C ILE A 92 -7.97 -16.88 -21.64
N SER A 93 -8.80 -16.28 -20.78
CA SER A 93 -10.11 -15.74 -21.17
C SER A 93 -10.10 -14.26 -21.58
N SER A 94 -9.04 -13.50 -21.25
CA SER A 94 -8.96 -12.06 -21.51
C SER A 94 -7.61 -11.62 -22.09
N PRO A 95 -7.57 -11.15 -23.36
CA PRO A 95 -6.35 -10.61 -23.94
C PRO A 95 -5.89 -9.32 -23.26
N LEU A 96 -6.79 -8.59 -22.60
CA LEU A 96 -6.47 -7.39 -21.82
C LEU A 96 -5.62 -7.74 -20.60
N VAL A 97 -6.02 -8.75 -19.83
CA VAL A 97 -5.29 -9.22 -18.65
C VAL A 97 -3.94 -9.81 -19.07
N ALA A 98 -3.93 -10.66 -20.10
CA ALA A 98 -2.70 -11.24 -20.66
C ALA A 98 -1.71 -10.15 -21.10
N GLY A 99 -2.18 -9.15 -21.85
CA GLY A 99 -1.36 -8.04 -22.30
C GLY A 99 -0.83 -7.18 -21.15
N ALA A 100 -1.63 -6.91 -20.11
CA ALA A 100 -1.22 -6.12 -18.97
C ALA A 100 -0.16 -6.84 -18.12
N MET A 101 -0.33 -8.15 -17.88
CA MET A 101 0.67 -8.97 -17.20
C MET A 101 1.97 -9.06 -18.01
N ASN A 102 1.87 -9.20 -19.33
CA ASN A 102 3.03 -9.18 -20.22
C ASN A 102 3.79 -7.85 -20.13
N ALA A 103 3.07 -6.72 -20.19
CA ALA A 103 3.67 -5.39 -20.10
C ALA A 103 4.40 -5.19 -18.75
N LEU A 104 3.79 -5.61 -17.64
CA LEU A 104 4.40 -5.55 -16.30
C LEU A 104 5.65 -6.44 -16.18
N GLY A 105 5.58 -7.69 -16.67
CA GLY A 105 6.72 -8.60 -16.68
C GLY A 105 7.90 -8.04 -17.47
N ALA A 106 7.62 -7.50 -18.66
CA ALA A 106 8.61 -6.87 -19.51
C ALA A 106 9.20 -5.60 -18.88
N LEU A 107 8.37 -4.75 -18.27
CA LEU A 107 8.83 -3.53 -17.60
C LEU A 107 9.74 -3.84 -16.42
N HIS A 108 9.37 -4.83 -15.60
CA HIS A 108 10.19 -5.24 -14.47
C HIS A 108 11.56 -5.75 -14.92
N LEU A 109 11.60 -6.59 -15.97
CA LEU A 109 12.86 -7.01 -16.59
C LEU A 109 13.65 -5.82 -17.12
N ALA A 110 13.02 -4.85 -17.77
CA ALA A 110 13.71 -3.65 -18.22
C ALA A 110 14.35 -2.87 -17.06
N ASN A 111 13.69 -2.83 -15.90
CA ASN A 111 14.19 -2.11 -14.74
C ASN A 111 15.28 -2.85 -13.95
N THR A 112 15.44 -4.17 -14.16
CA THR A 112 16.37 -5.02 -13.40
C THR A 112 17.43 -5.70 -14.24
N ALA A 113 17.26 -5.78 -15.56
CA ALA A 113 18.20 -6.41 -16.48
C ALA A 113 19.47 -5.58 -16.67
N ALA A 114 20.53 -6.24 -17.14
CA ALA A 114 21.73 -5.56 -17.60
C ALA A 114 21.41 -4.59 -18.76
N VAL A 115 22.15 -3.48 -18.84
CA VAL A 115 21.95 -2.36 -19.77
C VAL A 115 21.72 -2.80 -21.23
N MET A 116 22.39 -3.87 -21.68
CA MET A 116 22.28 -4.37 -23.06
C MET A 116 20.89 -4.92 -23.42
N GLN A 117 20.14 -5.48 -22.47
CA GLN A 117 18.81 -6.06 -22.72
C GLN A 117 17.67 -5.14 -22.26
N GLN A 118 17.98 -4.11 -21.46
CA GLN A 118 17.02 -3.15 -20.93
C GLN A 118 16.14 -2.52 -22.01
N ASN A 119 16.73 -2.05 -23.11
CA ASN A 119 15.99 -1.36 -24.18
C ASN A 119 14.98 -2.29 -24.87
N HIS A 120 15.33 -3.55 -25.10
CA HIS A 120 14.45 -4.54 -25.73
C HIS A 120 13.22 -4.81 -24.85
N HIS A 121 13.44 -5.09 -23.55
CA HIS A 121 12.35 -5.33 -22.60
C HIS A 121 11.48 -4.08 -22.43
N PHE A 122 12.08 -2.89 -22.41
CA PHE A 122 11.34 -1.64 -22.29
C PHE A 122 10.44 -1.36 -23.50
N GLN A 123 10.98 -1.50 -24.72
CA GLN A 123 10.20 -1.36 -25.95
C GLN A 123 9.01 -2.34 -25.97
N ARG A 124 9.25 -3.57 -25.53
CA ARG A 124 8.22 -4.59 -25.42
C ARG A 124 7.14 -4.22 -24.41
N ALA A 125 7.53 -3.73 -23.24
CA ALA A 125 6.62 -3.26 -22.20
C ALA A 125 5.70 -2.15 -22.70
N LEU A 126 6.27 -1.12 -23.34
CA LEU A 126 5.52 0.01 -23.89
C LEU A 126 4.60 -0.38 -25.05
N SER A 127 5.05 -1.30 -25.91
CA SER A 127 4.23 -1.82 -27.01
C SER A 127 2.98 -2.51 -26.48
N LYS A 128 3.14 -3.43 -25.51
CA LYS A 128 1.99 -4.14 -24.91
C LYS A 128 1.11 -3.24 -24.06
N TYR A 129 1.68 -2.33 -23.28
CA TYR A 129 0.93 -1.31 -22.57
C TYR A 129 0.03 -0.49 -23.52
N SER A 130 0.59 -0.01 -24.63
CA SER A 130 -0.16 0.80 -25.61
C SER A 130 -1.27 -0.01 -26.29
N GLU A 131 -1.00 -1.28 -26.62
CA GLU A 131 -2.00 -2.21 -27.17
C GLU A 131 -3.18 -2.39 -26.21
N VAL A 132 -2.91 -2.68 -24.93
CA VAL A 132 -3.93 -2.88 -23.90
C VAL A 132 -4.75 -1.61 -23.69
N VAL A 133 -4.11 -0.44 -23.56
CA VAL A 133 -4.83 0.84 -23.39
C VAL A 133 -5.74 1.14 -24.58
N ARG A 134 -5.29 0.87 -25.80
CA ARG A 134 -6.10 1.02 -27.01
C ARG A 134 -7.32 0.09 -27.01
N MET A 135 -7.12 -1.19 -26.68
CA MET A 135 -8.21 -2.16 -26.60
C MET A 135 -9.21 -1.81 -25.50
N LEU A 136 -8.72 -1.44 -24.32
CA LEU A 136 -9.54 -1.04 -23.19
C LEU A 136 -10.39 0.19 -23.55
N ARG A 137 -9.78 1.21 -24.17
CA ARG A 137 -10.52 2.39 -24.64
C ARG A 137 -11.62 2.04 -25.65
N ALA A 138 -11.34 1.11 -26.58
CA ALA A 138 -12.33 0.64 -27.54
C ALA A 138 -13.49 -0.09 -26.84
N HIS A 139 -13.22 -0.89 -25.81
CA HIS A 139 -14.24 -1.52 -24.98
C HIS A 139 -15.09 -0.48 -24.25
N PHE A 140 -14.47 0.48 -23.56
CA PHE A 140 -15.19 1.56 -22.86
C PHE A 140 -16.07 2.42 -23.79
N SER A 141 -15.70 2.55 -25.07
CA SER A 141 -16.45 3.34 -26.04
C SER A 141 -17.61 2.57 -26.68
N SER A 142 -17.66 1.25 -26.54
CA SER A 142 -18.67 0.41 -27.16
C SER A 142 -19.90 0.26 -26.24
N PRO A 143 -21.10 0.65 -26.69
CA PRO A 143 -22.33 0.47 -25.89
C PRO A 143 -22.66 -1.00 -25.57
N MET A 144 -22.09 -1.93 -26.34
CA MET A 144 -22.28 -3.37 -26.24
C MET A 144 -21.14 -4.08 -25.51
N ALA A 145 -20.09 -3.36 -25.10
CA ALA A 145 -19.01 -3.98 -24.35
C ALA A 145 -19.46 -4.35 -22.94
N HIS A 146 -19.12 -5.57 -22.54
CA HIS A 146 -19.32 -6.05 -21.18
C HIS A 146 -18.06 -5.73 -20.38
N LEU A 147 -18.17 -4.82 -19.41
CA LEU A 147 -17.09 -4.52 -18.47
C LEU A 147 -17.28 -5.39 -17.23
N GLY A 148 -16.31 -6.27 -16.97
CA GLY A 148 -16.36 -7.26 -15.88
C GLY A 148 -15.13 -7.23 -14.99
N ILE A 149 -14.92 -8.33 -14.26
CA ILE A 149 -13.74 -8.54 -13.41
C ILE A 149 -12.43 -8.46 -14.20
N SER A 150 -12.40 -8.89 -15.47
CA SER A 150 -11.22 -8.83 -16.33
C SER A 150 -10.76 -7.41 -16.61
N GLU A 151 -11.68 -6.51 -16.99
CA GLU A 151 -11.38 -5.10 -17.21
C GLU A 151 -10.99 -4.41 -15.89
N PHE A 152 -11.66 -4.76 -14.78
CA PHE A 152 -11.31 -4.24 -13.47
C PHE A 152 -9.87 -4.63 -13.09
N ALA A 153 -9.51 -5.90 -13.20
CA ALA A 153 -8.16 -6.38 -12.98
C ALA A 153 -7.14 -5.72 -13.91
N THR A 154 -7.49 -5.52 -15.18
CA THR A 154 -6.63 -4.83 -16.16
C THR A 154 -6.34 -3.40 -15.73
N CYS A 155 -7.34 -2.62 -15.34
CA CYS A 155 -7.14 -1.25 -14.85
C CYS A 155 -6.19 -1.22 -13.63
N LEU A 156 -6.35 -2.15 -12.68
CA LEU A 156 -5.48 -2.22 -11.50
C LEU A 156 -4.04 -2.63 -11.86
N LEU A 157 -3.85 -3.58 -12.79
CA LEU A 157 -2.53 -3.92 -13.31
C LEU A 157 -1.88 -2.72 -14.02
N LEU A 158 -2.63 -1.94 -14.78
CA LEU A 158 -2.11 -0.71 -15.41
C LEU A 158 -1.74 0.36 -14.38
N CYS A 159 -2.47 0.48 -13.26
CA CYS A 159 -2.03 1.32 -12.14
C CYS A 159 -0.67 0.87 -11.58
N LEU A 160 -0.48 -0.44 -11.42
CA LEU A 160 0.80 -1.01 -10.96
C LEU A 160 1.93 -0.83 -11.98
N PHE A 161 1.61 -0.86 -13.28
CA PHE A 161 2.56 -0.56 -14.35
C PHE A 161 3.07 0.87 -14.23
N GLU A 162 2.14 1.83 -14.13
CA GLU A 162 2.47 3.25 -13.98
C GLU A 162 3.21 3.55 -12.68
N MET A 163 2.94 2.79 -11.61
CA MET A 163 3.71 2.86 -10.37
C MET A 163 5.15 2.38 -10.57
N MET A 164 5.35 1.29 -11.32
CA MET A 164 6.66 0.70 -11.58
C MET A 164 7.50 1.54 -12.57
N ASP A 165 6.88 2.13 -13.58
CA ASP A 165 7.52 3.03 -14.55
C ASP A 165 7.75 4.42 -13.95
N SER A 166 6.77 4.89 -13.18
CA SER A 166 6.74 6.17 -12.48
C SER A 166 6.91 7.41 -13.36
N GLN A 167 6.96 7.30 -14.69
CA GLN A 167 7.22 8.44 -15.57
C GLN A 167 6.08 9.44 -15.61
N HIS A 168 4.84 8.96 -15.59
CA HIS A 168 3.64 9.76 -15.78
C HIS A 168 2.64 9.58 -14.64
N GLN A 169 1.65 10.47 -14.56
CA GLN A 169 0.54 10.38 -13.61
C GLN A 169 -0.66 9.60 -14.18
N ASN A 170 -0.44 8.77 -15.20
CA ASN A 170 -1.51 8.04 -15.87
C ASN A 170 -2.14 6.95 -14.97
N TRP A 171 -1.49 6.59 -13.87
CA TRP A 171 -2.09 5.75 -12.83
C TRP A 171 -3.44 6.29 -12.36
N ALA A 172 -3.61 7.62 -12.32
CA ALA A 172 -4.86 8.27 -11.93
C ALA A 172 -5.98 8.04 -12.95
N LEU A 173 -5.65 7.98 -14.25
CA LEU A 173 -6.60 7.68 -15.32
C LEU A 173 -7.08 6.23 -15.21
N HIS A 174 -6.15 5.30 -15.00
CA HIS A 174 -6.48 3.88 -14.84
C HIS A 174 -7.27 3.61 -13.56
N LEU A 175 -6.95 4.32 -12.47
CA LEU A 175 -7.70 4.25 -11.22
C LEU A 175 -9.14 4.77 -11.38
N ASN A 176 -9.32 5.87 -12.13
CA ASN A 176 -10.65 6.36 -12.48
C ASN A 176 -11.39 5.36 -13.39
N GLY A 177 -10.72 4.71 -14.34
CA GLY A 177 -11.32 3.63 -15.13
C GLY A 177 -11.77 2.45 -14.27
N ALA A 178 -10.97 2.08 -13.26
CA ALA A 178 -11.33 1.06 -12.28
C ALA A 178 -12.55 1.48 -11.44
N HIS A 179 -12.66 2.77 -11.08
CA HIS A 179 -13.82 3.32 -10.37
C HIS A 179 -15.12 3.19 -11.18
N GLU A 180 -15.09 3.53 -12.48
CA GLU A 180 -16.28 3.37 -13.33
C GLU A 180 -16.75 1.91 -13.39
N ILE A 181 -15.81 0.97 -13.55
CA ILE A 181 -16.12 -0.46 -13.54
C ILE A 181 -16.61 -0.90 -12.16
N TYR A 182 -15.98 -0.43 -11.07
CA TYR A 182 -16.42 -0.70 -9.71
C TYR A 182 -17.88 -0.29 -9.50
N ASN A 183 -18.27 0.91 -9.95
CA ASN A 183 -19.65 1.35 -9.84
C ASN A 183 -20.59 0.42 -10.61
N LEU A 184 -20.26 0.10 -11.86
CA LEU A 184 -21.06 -0.80 -12.70
C LEU A 184 -21.27 -2.17 -12.04
N LEU A 185 -20.25 -2.74 -11.40
CA LEU A 185 -20.29 -4.07 -10.81
C LEU A 185 -20.92 -4.10 -9.41
N PHE A 186 -20.70 -3.06 -8.59
CA PHE A 186 -20.96 -3.14 -7.15
C PHE A 186 -22.01 -2.16 -6.65
N SER A 187 -22.39 -1.15 -7.44
CA SER A 187 -23.50 -0.26 -7.10
C SER A 187 -24.83 -0.80 -7.66
N PRO A 188 -25.95 -0.73 -6.91
CA PRO A 188 -27.26 -1.12 -7.42
C PRO A 188 -27.65 -0.20 -8.58
N HIS A 189 -27.93 -0.77 -9.75
CA HIS A 189 -28.40 -0.03 -10.91
C HIS A 189 -29.83 -0.44 -11.25
N THR A 190 -30.66 0.53 -11.67
CA THR A 190 -31.96 0.27 -12.32
C THR A 190 -31.70 -0.22 -13.76
N GLY A 191 -31.23 -1.47 -13.88
CA GLY A 191 -30.85 -2.09 -15.15
C GLY A 191 -31.87 -3.12 -15.64
N THR A 192 -31.64 -3.64 -16.86
CA THR A 192 -32.36 -4.82 -17.36
C THR A 192 -32.03 -6.05 -16.52
N PHE A 193 -32.95 -7.03 -16.50
CA PHE A 193 -32.75 -8.30 -15.79
C PHE A 193 -31.44 -9.01 -16.17
N GLU A 194 -31.07 -8.97 -17.45
CA GLU A 194 -29.82 -9.56 -17.98
C GLU A 194 -28.57 -8.92 -17.36
N ARG A 195 -28.54 -7.58 -17.26
CA ARG A 195 -27.41 -6.86 -16.64
C ARG A 195 -27.29 -7.16 -15.15
N GLU A 196 -28.43 -7.29 -14.46
CA GLU A 196 -28.45 -7.66 -13.04
C GLU A 196 -27.99 -9.12 -12.82
N ALA A 197 -28.40 -10.05 -13.69
CA ALA A 197 -27.93 -11.44 -13.65
C ALA A 197 -26.42 -11.55 -13.91
N GLN A 198 -25.89 -10.77 -14.84
CA GLN A 198 -24.45 -10.69 -15.10
C GLN A 198 -23.70 -10.10 -13.91
N ARG A 199 -24.18 -8.98 -13.36
CA ARG A 199 -23.64 -8.39 -12.13
C ARG A 199 -23.60 -9.38 -10.97
N ALA A 200 -24.67 -10.17 -10.80
CA ALA A 200 -24.74 -11.21 -9.78
C ALA A 200 -23.69 -12.32 -10.01
N THR A 201 -23.31 -12.59 -11.25
CA THR A 201 -22.24 -13.54 -11.60
C THR A 201 -20.87 -12.96 -11.25
N GLU A 202 -20.57 -11.73 -11.66
CA GLU A 202 -19.32 -11.02 -11.32
C GLU A 202 -19.15 -10.85 -9.81
N LEU A 203 -20.25 -10.62 -9.08
CA LEU A 203 -20.26 -10.55 -7.60
C LEU A 203 -19.85 -11.86 -6.93
N ARG A 204 -19.97 -13.00 -7.61
CA ARG A 204 -19.57 -14.33 -7.11
C ARG A 204 -18.17 -14.71 -7.55
N HIS A 205 -17.48 -13.88 -8.32
CA HIS A 205 -16.15 -14.18 -8.82
C HIS A 205 -15.13 -14.31 -7.66
N PRO A 206 -14.27 -15.35 -7.63
CA PRO A 206 -13.35 -15.60 -6.52
C PRO A 206 -12.31 -14.49 -6.32
N LEU A 207 -11.88 -13.82 -7.40
CA LEU A 207 -10.96 -12.67 -7.33
C LEU A 207 -11.58 -11.37 -6.82
N ARG A 208 -12.90 -11.30 -6.63
CA ARG A 208 -13.57 -10.05 -6.28
C ARG A 208 -12.98 -9.40 -5.01
N PRO A 209 -12.84 -10.08 -3.87
CA PRO A 209 -12.43 -9.38 -2.65
C PRO A 209 -10.96 -8.94 -2.73
N PHE A 210 -10.11 -9.72 -3.39
CA PHE A 210 -8.74 -9.35 -3.73
C PHE A 210 -8.68 -8.06 -4.54
N LEU A 211 -9.40 -8.00 -5.66
CA LEU A 211 -9.39 -6.83 -6.54
C LEU A 211 -9.97 -5.58 -5.86
N VAL A 212 -11.04 -5.73 -5.07
CA VAL A 212 -11.60 -4.63 -4.27
C VAL A 212 -10.59 -4.14 -3.22
N SER A 213 -9.88 -5.07 -2.57
CA SER A 213 -8.85 -4.72 -1.59
C SER A 213 -7.68 -4.00 -2.26
N LEU A 214 -7.19 -4.50 -3.41
CA LEU A 214 -6.13 -3.85 -4.19
C LEU A 214 -6.57 -2.46 -4.68
N PHE A 215 -7.81 -2.34 -5.17
CA PHE A 215 -8.38 -1.05 -5.59
C PHE A 215 -8.42 -0.05 -4.44
N SER A 216 -8.95 -0.44 -3.27
CA SER A 216 -8.98 0.45 -2.09
C SER A 216 -7.60 0.85 -1.61
N TYR A 217 -6.61 -0.04 -1.68
CA TYR A 217 -5.24 0.29 -1.35
C TYR A 217 -4.65 1.34 -2.32
N LEU A 218 -4.82 1.15 -3.63
CA LEU A 218 -4.35 2.08 -4.65
C LEU A 218 -5.11 3.41 -4.62
N ASP A 219 -6.40 3.37 -4.27
CA ASP A 219 -7.25 4.55 -4.13
C ASP A 219 -6.82 5.42 -2.95
N VAL A 220 -6.60 4.82 -1.78
CA VAL A 220 -6.09 5.52 -0.58
C VAL A 220 -4.64 5.99 -0.81
N ALA A 221 -3.81 5.24 -1.54
CA ALA A 221 -2.51 5.71 -2.00
C ALA A 221 -2.60 6.92 -2.91
N GLY A 222 -3.49 6.88 -3.90
CA GLY A 222 -3.77 7.99 -4.80
C GLY A 222 -4.19 9.24 -4.04
N ALA A 223 -5.17 9.13 -3.15
CA ALA A 223 -5.68 10.24 -2.33
C ALA A 223 -4.59 10.95 -1.50
N ARG A 224 -3.51 10.26 -1.13
CA ARG A 224 -2.38 10.82 -0.36
C ARG A 224 -1.32 11.52 -1.23
N THR A 225 -1.43 11.40 -2.55
CA THR A 225 -0.40 11.83 -3.52
C THR A 225 -0.88 12.90 -4.48
N ARG A 226 -2.21 13.06 -4.61
CA ARG A 226 -2.88 14.10 -5.40
C ARG A 226 -4.01 14.74 -4.61
N PRO A 227 -4.43 15.96 -4.98
CA PRO A 227 -5.68 16.52 -4.48
C PRO A 227 -6.91 15.79 -5.04
N GLY A 228 -8.02 15.84 -4.30
CA GLY A 228 -9.33 15.32 -4.68
C GLY A 228 -9.80 14.09 -3.90
N GLY A 229 -9.09 13.66 -2.86
CA GLY A 229 -9.46 12.50 -2.06
C GLY A 229 -9.46 11.17 -2.83
N THR A 230 -10.25 10.21 -2.32
CA THR A 230 -10.47 8.91 -2.95
C THR A 230 -11.44 9.01 -4.12
N VAL A 231 -11.25 8.18 -5.15
CA VAL A 231 -12.15 8.14 -6.32
C VAL A 231 -13.54 7.64 -5.96
N VAL A 232 -13.64 6.73 -4.99
CA VAL A 232 -14.92 6.28 -4.44
C VAL A 232 -15.14 6.95 -3.10
N ASN A 233 -16.34 7.50 -2.91
CA ASN A 233 -16.70 8.13 -1.64
C ASN A 233 -16.97 7.09 -0.54
N GLY A 234 -16.56 7.44 0.69
CA GLY A 234 -16.80 6.64 1.88
C GLY A 234 -15.81 5.48 2.09
N THR A 235 -16.24 4.48 2.86
CA THR A 235 -15.45 3.30 3.25
C THR A 235 -15.95 2.04 2.56
N TYR A 236 -16.07 2.10 1.23
CA TYR A 236 -16.69 1.05 0.40
C TYR A 236 -16.06 -0.33 0.59
N TRP A 237 -14.76 -0.38 0.88
CA TRP A 237 -14.02 -1.59 1.24
C TRP A 237 -14.53 -2.27 2.52
N LYS A 238 -15.21 -1.56 3.43
CA LYS A 238 -15.87 -2.13 4.62
C LYS A 238 -17.24 -2.72 4.28
N ALA A 239 -17.94 -2.17 3.28
CA ALA A 239 -19.33 -2.51 2.97
C ALA A 239 -19.47 -3.90 2.34
N LEU A 240 -18.45 -4.38 1.61
CA LEU A 240 -18.53 -5.61 0.83
C LEU A 240 -18.34 -6.91 1.64
N LYS A 241 -18.28 -6.83 2.99
CA LYS A 241 -18.27 -7.93 3.99
C LYS A 241 -17.37 -9.15 3.71
N SER A 242 -16.49 -9.09 2.73
CA SER A 242 -15.79 -10.26 2.19
C SER A 242 -14.44 -10.51 2.85
N GLY A 243 -14.12 -9.78 3.92
CA GLY A 243 -12.80 -9.83 4.52
C GLY A 243 -11.78 -9.11 3.64
N TRP A 244 -10.74 -8.57 4.27
CA TRP A 244 -9.68 -7.87 3.55
C TRP A 244 -8.68 -8.87 2.98
N GLU A 245 -8.47 -8.84 1.66
CA GLU A 245 -7.60 -9.76 0.93
C GLU A 245 -6.35 -9.08 0.33
N TYR A 246 -6.15 -7.79 0.55
CA TYR A 246 -4.90 -7.12 0.21
C TYR A 246 -4.63 -6.07 1.29
N ASN A 247 -3.71 -6.36 2.21
CA ASN A 247 -3.27 -5.41 3.23
C ASN A 247 -1.75 -5.44 3.27
N LEU A 248 -1.11 -4.36 2.83
CA LEU A 248 0.36 -4.29 2.82
C LEU A 248 0.97 -5.52 2.12
N GLY A 249 0.39 -5.87 0.96
CA GLY A 249 0.76 -7.02 0.15
C GLY A 249 0.11 -8.36 0.56
N THR A 250 -0.39 -8.56 1.78
CA THR A 250 -0.75 -9.91 2.25
C THR A 250 -2.21 -10.31 1.95
N PRO A 251 -2.48 -11.34 1.12
CA PRO A 251 -3.83 -11.88 0.93
C PRO A 251 -4.21 -12.95 1.95
N SER A 252 -5.52 -13.10 2.20
CA SER A 252 -6.10 -14.34 2.73
C SER A 252 -6.81 -15.03 1.60
N LEU A 253 -6.17 -15.97 0.91
CA LEU A 253 -6.89 -16.78 -0.06
C LEU A 253 -6.60 -18.28 0.13
N VAL A 254 -7.72 -19.00 0.16
CA VAL A 254 -8.01 -20.44 0.19
C VAL A 254 -7.17 -21.31 1.13
N GLY A 255 -7.84 -21.88 2.15
CA GLY A 255 -7.39 -23.10 2.84
C GLY A 255 -6.63 -22.93 4.16
N ILE A 256 -6.32 -21.70 4.58
CA ILE A 256 -5.63 -21.44 5.85
C ILE A 256 -6.66 -21.06 6.91
N ARG A 257 -6.52 -21.64 8.11
CA ARG A 257 -7.30 -21.24 9.28
C ARG A 257 -7.27 -19.73 9.46
N ASP A 258 -8.46 -19.21 9.70
CA ASP A 258 -8.77 -17.83 9.95
C ASP A 258 -8.07 -17.37 11.25
N ASP A 259 -6.85 -16.83 11.17
CA ASP A 259 -6.10 -16.38 12.34
C ASP A 259 -6.75 -15.11 12.95
N PRO A 260 -7.29 -15.17 14.18
CA PRO A 260 -7.97 -14.04 14.81
C PRO A 260 -7.11 -12.78 14.89
N ALA A 261 -5.81 -12.94 15.15
CA ALA A 261 -4.92 -11.81 15.34
C ALA A 261 -4.62 -11.11 14.01
N LEU A 262 -4.51 -11.87 12.91
CA LEU A 262 -4.40 -11.28 11.57
C LEU A 262 -5.67 -10.53 11.17
N ARG A 263 -6.86 -11.05 11.52
CA ARG A 263 -8.13 -10.33 11.28
C ARG A 263 -8.17 -9.00 12.03
N GLU A 264 -7.75 -8.99 13.30
CA GLU A 264 -7.67 -7.77 14.11
C GLU A 264 -6.70 -6.75 13.50
N LEU A 265 -5.51 -7.19 13.08
CA LEU A 265 -4.52 -6.34 12.42
C LEU A 265 -5.04 -5.76 11.10
N ARG A 266 -5.82 -6.51 10.32
CA ARG A 266 -6.48 -6.01 9.10
C ARG A 266 -7.61 -5.03 9.39
N ALA A 267 -8.39 -5.28 10.43
CA ALA A 267 -9.41 -4.33 10.89
C ALA A 267 -8.76 -3.01 11.34
N ALA A 268 -7.63 -3.09 12.04
CA ALA A 268 -6.85 -1.92 12.41
C ALA A 268 -6.31 -1.16 11.18
N TRP A 269 -5.77 -1.85 10.18
CA TRP A 269 -5.36 -1.24 8.90
C TRP A 269 -6.51 -0.53 8.17
N SER A 270 -7.66 -1.20 8.06
CA SER A 270 -8.89 -0.65 7.48
C SER A 270 -9.31 0.67 8.13
N ASN A 271 -9.24 0.73 9.47
CA ASN A 271 -9.54 1.94 10.22
C ASN A 271 -8.48 3.03 10.00
N MET A 272 -7.20 2.66 9.88
CA MET A 272 -6.12 3.60 9.59
C MET A 272 -6.30 4.27 8.22
N MET A 273 -6.67 3.52 7.19
CA MET A 273 -6.93 4.07 5.85
C MET A 273 -8.07 5.10 5.86
N GLU A 274 -9.12 4.89 6.66
CA GLU A 274 -10.19 5.88 6.81
C GLU A 274 -9.69 7.21 7.39
N VAL A 275 -8.73 7.14 8.33
CA VAL A 275 -8.06 8.33 8.87
C VAL A 275 -7.21 8.99 7.80
N GLN A 276 -6.44 8.22 7.01
CA GLN A 276 -5.63 8.73 5.91
C GLN A 276 -6.47 9.47 4.86
N VAL A 277 -7.63 8.93 4.49
CA VAL A 277 -8.58 9.60 3.59
C VAL A 277 -9.10 10.90 4.18
N SER A 278 -9.30 10.95 5.50
CA SER A 278 -9.75 12.17 6.16
C SER A 278 -8.67 13.24 6.21
N ILE A 279 -7.39 12.86 6.31
CA ILE A 279 -6.25 13.77 6.18
C ILE A 279 -6.17 14.33 4.76
N SER A 280 -6.35 13.48 3.75
CA SER A 280 -6.39 13.90 2.34
C SER A 280 -7.50 14.93 2.08
N ARG A 281 -8.74 14.65 2.52
CA ARG A 281 -9.85 15.62 2.44
C ARG A 281 -9.54 16.92 3.18
N PHE A 282 -8.95 16.83 4.38
CA PHE A 282 -8.54 18.01 5.11
C PHE A 282 -7.51 18.83 4.33
N ALA A 283 -6.52 18.20 3.69
CA ALA A 283 -5.53 18.90 2.88
C ALA A 283 -6.18 19.65 1.70
N ASP A 284 -7.13 19.01 1.02
CA ASP A 284 -7.85 19.60 -0.12
C ASP A 284 -8.70 20.80 0.28
N ASP A 285 -9.48 20.65 1.35
CA ASP A 285 -10.40 21.70 1.78
C ASP A 285 -9.68 22.84 2.54
N LYS A 286 -8.44 22.61 3.01
CA LYS A 286 -7.68 23.54 3.87
C LYS A 286 -7.60 24.96 3.31
N ARG A 287 -7.52 25.11 1.98
CA ARG A 287 -7.42 26.42 1.30
C ARG A 287 -8.64 27.31 1.52
N TRP A 288 -9.78 26.69 1.80
CA TRP A 288 -11.07 27.35 1.95
C TRP A 288 -11.51 27.50 3.41
N MET A 289 -10.64 27.11 4.36
CA MET A 289 -10.91 27.11 5.79
C MET A 289 -10.18 28.23 6.51
N SER A 290 -10.85 28.84 7.49
CA SER A 290 -10.22 29.70 8.48
C SER A 290 -9.24 28.93 9.38
N SER A 291 -8.32 29.64 10.04
CA SER A 291 -7.35 29.01 10.96
C SER A 291 -8.02 28.23 12.09
N ASP A 292 -9.16 28.72 12.61
CA ASP A 292 -9.91 28.07 13.69
C ASP A 292 -10.59 26.77 13.21
N GLU A 293 -11.17 26.78 12.00
CA GLU A 293 -11.76 25.59 11.38
C GLU A 293 -10.69 24.52 11.10
N GLN A 294 -9.54 24.95 10.58
CA GLN A 294 -8.40 24.06 10.35
C GLN A 294 -7.93 23.41 11.65
N ASP A 295 -7.82 24.18 12.75
CA ASP A 295 -7.44 23.66 14.07
C ASP A 295 -8.47 22.68 14.63
N MET A 296 -9.76 22.98 14.45
CA MET A 296 -10.85 22.10 14.86
C MET A 296 -10.79 20.76 14.12
N ILE A 297 -10.61 20.78 12.78
CA ILE A 297 -10.53 19.57 11.97
C ILE A 297 -9.27 18.78 12.30
N PHE A 298 -8.13 19.45 12.44
CA PHE A 298 -6.88 18.83 12.89
C PHE A 298 -7.07 18.08 14.22
N ARG A 299 -7.65 18.72 15.24
CA ARG A 299 -7.93 18.08 16.55
C ARG A 299 -8.88 16.90 16.41
N LYS A 300 -9.92 17.01 15.58
CA LYS A 300 -10.87 15.92 15.31
C LYS A 300 -10.17 14.70 14.70
N ILE A 301 -9.28 14.90 13.72
CA ILE A 301 -8.52 13.80 13.09
C ILE A 301 -7.50 13.23 14.07
N LEU A 302 -6.78 14.08 14.82
CA LEU A 302 -5.82 13.65 15.83
C LEU A 302 -6.49 12.79 16.91
N ASN A 303 -7.68 13.18 17.38
CA ASN A 303 -8.45 12.39 18.34
C ASN A 303 -8.83 11.01 17.79
N ARG A 304 -9.10 10.88 16.49
CA ARG A 304 -9.33 9.57 15.86
C ARG A 304 -8.08 8.69 15.87
N LEU A 305 -6.89 9.27 15.70
CA LEU A 305 -5.62 8.53 15.84
C LEU A 305 -5.38 8.09 17.28
N ILE A 306 -5.70 8.93 18.26
CA ILE A 306 -5.63 8.58 19.69
C ILE A 306 -6.58 7.41 20.00
N ILE A 307 -7.84 7.48 19.55
CA ILE A 307 -8.82 6.40 19.72
C ILE A 307 -8.35 5.13 19.00
N TRP A 308 -7.78 5.25 17.80
CA TRP A 308 -7.22 4.11 17.07
C TRP A 308 -6.12 3.42 17.88
N ARG A 309 -5.20 4.19 18.48
CA ARG A 309 -4.12 3.62 19.30
C ARG A 309 -4.64 2.99 20.59
N ALA A 310 -5.63 3.60 21.24
CA ALA A 310 -6.26 3.06 22.44
C ALA A 310 -7.04 1.75 22.17
N SER A 311 -7.51 1.55 20.94
CA SER A 311 -8.21 0.34 20.48
C SER A 311 -7.32 -0.62 19.70
N ALA A 312 -6.00 -0.41 19.70
CA ALA A 312 -5.08 -1.23 18.95
C ALA A 312 -5.09 -2.69 19.46
N PRO A 313 -5.00 -3.70 18.56
CA PRO A 313 -4.84 -5.10 18.94
C PRO A 313 -3.64 -5.33 19.87
N LEU A 314 -3.70 -6.38 20.69
CA LEU A 314 -2.66 -6.70 21.68
C LEU A 314 -1.25 -6.77 21.06
N ILE A 315 -1.14 -7.31 19.84
CA ILE A 315 0.12 -7.39 19.07
C ILE A 315 0.77 -6.01 18.92
N LEU A 316 -0.01 -4.97 18.60
CA LEU A 316 0.49 -3.60 18.41
C LEU A 316 0.76 -2.88 19.74
N GLN A 317 0.05 -3.24 20.81
CA GLN A 317 0.31 -2.72 22.14
C GLN A 317 1.68 -3.21 22.64
N ILE A 318 1.91 -4.52 22.60
CA ILE A 318 3.18 -5.15 22.98
C ILE A 318 4.33 -4.58 22.15
N LEU A 319 4.16 -4.49 20.82
CA LEU A 319 5.21 -3.95 19.96
C LEU A 319 5.54 -2.49 20.29
N GLY A 320 4.52 -1.68 20.60
CA GLY A 320 4.69 -0.28 20.96
C GLY A 320 5.51 -0.04 22.22
N ASP A 321 5.35 -0.92 23.21
CA ASP A 321 6.07 -0.85 24.48
C ASP A 321 7.50 -1.42 24.37
N MET A 322 7.76 -2.22 23.34
CA MET A 322 9.08 -2.78 23.06
C MET A 322 9.97 -1.82 22.29
N LYS A 323 11.26 -1.82 22.65
CA LYS A 323 12.28 -1.22 21.79
C LYS A 323 12.49 -2.14 20.57
N PRO A 324 12.48 -1.60 19.34
CA PRO A 324 12.61 -2.42 18.14
C PRO A 324 14.11 -2.63 17.92
N ASP A 325 14.72 -3.54 18.65
CA ASP A 325 16.09 -3.99 18.46
C ASP A 325 16.16 -5.52 18.53
N ASP A 326 17.24 -6.11 18.02
CA ASP A 326 17.33 -7.56 17.86
C ASP A 326 17.18 -8.32 19.20
N GLU A 327 17.62 -7.74 20.33
CA GLU A 327 17.54 -8.37 21.65
C GLU A 327 16.10 -8.48 22.15
N HIS A 328 15.31 -7.40 22.03
CA HIS A 328 13.94 -7.38 22.55
C HIS A 328 12.96 -8.04 21.59
N LEU A 329 13.19 -7.96 20.28
CA LEU A 329 12.31 -8.53 19.26
C LEU A 329 12.28 -10.06 19.25
N VAL A 330 13.34 -10.73 19.73
CA VAL A 330 13.36 -12.19 19.91
C VAL A 330 12.31 -12.64 20.94
N GLN A 331 11.96 -11.79 21.91
CA GLN A 331 10.97 -12.08 22.94
C GLN A 331 9.53 -11.79 22.47
N PHE A 332 9.34 -11.36 21.23
CA PHE A 332 8.02 -11.00 20.73
C PHE A 332 7.12 -12.24 20.58
N PRO A 333 5.96 -12.29 21.26
CA PRO A 333 5.15 -13.51 21.35
C PRO A 333 4.49 -13.92 20.01
N PHE A 334 4.43 -13.01 19.03
CA PHE A 334 3.78 -13.22 17.73
C PHE A 334 4.79 -13.11 16.58
N SER A 335 5.89 -13.87 16.65
CA SER A 335 7.00 -13.79 15.67
C SER A 335 6.56 -13.89 14.20
N GLY A 336 5.56 -14.74 13.89
CA GLY A 336 5.01 -14.88 12.53
C GLY A 336 4.20 -13.68 12.00
N MET A 337 3.88 -12.70 12.86
CA MET A 337 3.17 -11.47 12.50
C MET A 337 3.97 -10.20 12.79
N LEU A 338 5.18 -10.35 13.32
CA LEU A 338 5.99 -9.22 13.78
C LEU A 338 6.27 -8.22 12.65
N GLU A 339 6.62 -8.71 11.47
CA GLU A 339 6.86 -7.84 10.31
C GLU A 339 5.59 -7.08 9.92
N TYR A 340 4.43 -7.75 9.84
CA TYR A 340 3.16 -7.09 9.54
C TYR A 340 2.79 -6.03 10.60
N ALA A 341 2.93 -6.37 11.89
CA ALA A 341 2.67 -5.44 12.99
C ALA A 341 3.60 -4.23 12.94
N GLY A 342 4.89 -4.44 12.65
CA GLY A 342 5.88 -3.39 12.46
C GLY A 342 5.54 -2.45 11.32
N ARG A 343 5.12 -2.98 10.17
CA ARG A 343 4.66 -2.18 9.03
C ARG A 343 3.45 -1.34 9.42
N LEU A 344 2.45 -1.94 10.07
CA LEU A 344 1.23 -1.25 10.48
C LEU A 344 1.52 -0.12 11.48
N GLU A 345 2.39 -0.34 12.46
CA GLU A 345 2.81 0.71 13.39
C GLU A 345 3.60 1.81 12.66
N ALA A 346 4.48 1.47 11.71
CA ALA A 346 5.19 2.47 10.91
C ALA A 346 4.21 3.36 10.13
N TYR A 347 3.13 2.79 9.57
CA TYR A 347 2.06 3.56 8.92
C TYR A 347 1.26 4.41 9.89
N GLU A 348 0.97 3.93 11.11
CA GLU A 348 0.34 4.75 12.15
C GLU A 348 1.18 6.01 12.41
N LYS A 349 2.47 5.82 12.71
CA LYS A 349 3.39 6.93 13.00
C LYS A 349 3.55 7.86 11.81
N ALA A 350 3.67 7.33 10.59
CA ALA A 350 3.72 8.14 9.39
C ALA A 350 2.42 8.93 9.14
N THR A 351 1.26 8.36 9.48
CA THR A 351 -0.04 9.04 9.36
C THR A 351 -0.14 10.23 10.33
N ILE A 352 0.38 10.08 11.55
CA ILE A 352 0.50 11.19 12.52
C ILE A 352 1.40 12.29 11.97
N VAL A 353 2.61 11.93 11.52
CA VAL A 353 3.57 12.87 10.92
C VAL A 353 2.94 13.63 9.75
N HIS A 354 2.24 12.91 8.87
CA HIS A 354 1.58 13.50 7.71
C HIS A 354 0.43 14.44 8.08
N LEU A 355 -0.38 14.12 9.08
CA LEU A 355 -1.40 15.05 9.60
C LEU A 355 -0.75 16.36 10.08
N HIS A 356 0.41 16.29 10.75
CA HIS A 356 1.14 17.48 11.16
C HIS A 356 1.76 18.25 9.98
N GLN A 357 2.16 17.58 8.91
CA GLN A 357 2.58 18.23 7.65
C GLN A 357 1.42 19.00 7.03
N VAL A 358 0.26 18.37 6.87
CA VAL A 358 -0.94 19.04 6.33
C VAL A 358 -1.36 20.22 7.20
N ASN A 359 -1.32 20.07 8.53
CA ASN A 359 -1.71 21.16 9.41
C ASN A 359 -0.77 22.36 9.35
N ARG A 360 0.55 22.13 9.32
CA ARG A 360 1.55 23.21 9.26
C ARG A 360 1.62 23.89 7.89
N ALA A 361 1.21 23.21 6.82
CA ALA A 361 1.35 23.71 5.47
C ALA A 361 0.65 25.08 5.32
N GLY A 362 1.37 26.05 4.75
CA GLY A 362 0.90 27.43 4.59
C GLY A 362 0.84 28.27 5.87
N ARG A 363 1.35 27.79 7.02
CA ARG A 363 1.37 28.54 8.29
C ARG A 363 2.79 28.96 8.68
N VAL A 364 3.00 30.26 8.87
CA VAL A 364 4.24 30.83 9.40
C VAL A 364 4.25 30.64 10.93
N ASN A 365 5.34 30.13 11.50
CA ASN A 365 5.55 29.94 12.95
C ASN A 365 4.65 28.91 13.65
N PHE A 366 4.26 27.81 12.99
CA PHE A 366 3.60 26.70 13.69
C PHE A 366 4.59 25.95 14.59
N GLY A 367 4.69 26.37 15.86
CA GLY A 367 5.51 25.75 16.90
C GLY A 367 4.91 24.44 17.39
N PHE A 368 5.13 23.37 16.64
CA PHE A 368 4.89 22.01 17.14
C PHE A 368 6.04 21.56 18.05
N GLY A 369 5.75 20.67 19.02
CA GLY A 369 6.73 20.00 19.86
C GLY A 369 7.68 19.14 19.02
N ARG A 370 8.71 19.78 18.45
CA ARG A 370 9.70 19.19 17.54
C ARG A 370 10.30 17.89 18.09
N THR A 371 10.54 17.86 19.41
CA THR A 371 11.04 16.69 20.13
C THR A 371 10.14 15.47 19.98
N CYS A 372 8.82 15.64 20.04
CA CYS A 372 7.88 14.53 19.85
C CYS A 372 7.87 14.05 18.39
N LEU A 373 7.93 14.99 17.44
CA LEU A 373 8.03 14.65 16.02
C LEU A 373 9.30 13.85 15.74
N ASP A 374 10.44 14.29 16.25
CA ASP A 374 11.72 13.62 16.05
C ASP A 374 11.73 12.22 16.69
N LYS A 375 11.11 12.03 17.86
CA LYS A 375 10.90 10.70 18.46
C LYS A 375 10.03 9.79 17.57
N THR A 376 8.97 10.35 16.99
CA THR A 376 8.05 9.62 16.10
C THR A 376 8.77 9.21 14.81
N ILE A 377 9.57 10.10 14.21
CA ILE A 377 10.41 9.82 13.04
C ILE A 377 11.44 8.74 13.36
N THR A 378 12.14 8.86 14.50
CA THR A 378 13.13 7.87 14.95
C THR A 378 12.47 6.49 15.09
N ARG A 379 11.24 6.44 15.63
CA ARG A 379 10.47 5.19 15.75
C ARG A 379 10.12 4.58 14.40
N ILE A 380 9.66 5.38 13.42
CA ILE A 380 9.40 4.89 12.05
C ILE A 380 10.66 4.25 11.48
N LEU A 381 11.78 4.96 11.50
CA LEU A 381 13.03 4.49 10.90
C LEU A 381 13.57 3.24 11.61
N SER A 382 13.39 3.15 12.93
CA SER A 382 13.79 1.97 13.70
C SER A 382 12.91 0.76 13.36
N LEU A 383 11.58 0.93 13.31
CA LEU A 383 10.67 -0.15 12.88
C LEU A 383 11.04 -0.69 11.49
N ILE A 384 11.33 0.20 10.54
CA ILE A 384 11.75 -0.20 9.19
C ILE A 384 13.07 -0.95 9.23
N ARG A 385 14.05 -0.45 10.00
CA ARG A 385 15.40 -1.05 10.10
C ARG A 385 15.38 -2.49 10.58
N PHE A 386 14.58 -2.75 11.62
CA PHE A 386 14.63 -4.04 12.30
C PHE A 386 13.55 -5.01 11.81
N LEU A 387 12.41 -4.51 11.31
CA LEU A 387 11.25 -5.35 11.01
C LEU A 387 10.93 -5.49 9.53
N SER A 388 11.49 -4.65 8.65
CA SER A 388 11.25 -4.74 7.21
C SER A 388 12.48 -5.32 6.53
N LYS A 389 12.38 -6.57 6.05
CA LYS A 389 13.48 -7.28 5.38
C LYS A 389 13.11 -7.64 3.95
N ASP A 390 14.11 -7.72 3.09
CA ASP A 390 13.97 -8.05 1.67
C ASP A 390 12.84 -7.26 0.96
N THR A 391 11.90 -7.97 0.33
CA THR A 391 10.75 -7.43 -0.39
C THR A 391 9.75 -6.72 0.54
N GLY A 392 9.76 -7.00 1.84
CA GLY A 392 8.92 -6.35 2.82
C GLY A 392 9.26 -4.87 3.04
N GLN A 393 10.46 -4.44 2.65
CA GLN A 393 10.84 -3.03 2.67
C GLN A 393 10.07 -2.19 1.65
N LEU A 394 9.54 -2.80 0.60
CA LEU A 394 8.70 -2.11 -0.37
C LEU A 394 7.35 -1.69 0.25
N ASP A 395 6.87 -2.41 1.27
CA ASP A 395 5.60 -2.10 1.96
C ASP A 395 5.70 -0.88 2.86
N VAL A 396 6.91 -0.48 3.24
CA VAL A 396 7.13 0.67 4.13
C VAL A 396 7.71 1.87 3.38
N LEU A 397 7.64 1.86 2.04
CA LEU A 397 8.16 2.95 1.22
C LEU A 397 7.51 4.29 1.58
N ARG A 398 6.19 4.33 1.78
CA ARG A 398 5.51 5.56 2.20
C ARG A 398 5.91 6.01 3.61
N PRO A 399 5.89 5.16 4.66
CA PRO A 399 6.46 5.53 5.96
C PRO A 399 7.90 6.03 5.90
N LEU A 400 8.77 5.38 5.12
CA LEU A 400 10.15 5.78 4.90
C LEU A 400 10.24 7.18 4.27
N PHE A 401 9.44 7.42 3.24
CA PHE A 401 9.37 8.71 2.55
C PHE A 401 8.89 9.82 3.50
N ILE A 402 7.81 9.60 4.25
CA ILE A 402 7.28 10.58 5.22
C ILE A 402 8.31 10.89 6.31
N ALA A 403 8.99 9.88 6.86
CA ALA A 403 10.06 10.09 7.83
C ALA A 403 11.24 10.87 7.22
N GLY A 404 11.64 10.52 5.99
CA GLY A 404 12.65 11.24 5.21
C GLY A 404 12.28 12.70 4.97
N GLN A 405 11.01 12.97 4.70
CA GLN A 405 10.48 14.32 4.52
C GLN A 405 10.52 15.16 5.80
N GLU A 406 10.75 14.61 6.99
CA GLU A 406 10.70 15.41 8.23
C GLU A 406 12.00 15.39 9.02
N THR A 407 12.80 14.35 8.86
CA THR A 407 14.07 14.23 9.57
C THR A 407 15.00 15.41 9.27
N ARG A 408 15.71 15.85 10.32
CA ARG A 408 16.77 16.85 10.26
C ARG A 408 18.12 16.26 10.66
N LYS A 409 18.16 15.00 11.11
CA LYS A 409 19.40 14.36 11.55
C LYS A 409 20.09 13.73 10.34
N GLU A 410 21.39 13.96 10.21
CA GLU A 410 22.15 13.51 9.04
C GLU A 410 22.26 11.99 8.96
N ASP A 411 22.36 11.31 10.10
CA ASP A 411 22.39 9.85 10.20
C ASP A 411 21.08 9.21 9.73
N GLU A 412 19.94 9.80 10.12
CA GLU A 412 18.62 9.36 9.66
C GLU A 412 18.42 9.60 8.15
N GLN A 413 18.84 10.78 7.63
CA GLN A 413 18.81 11.05 6.19
C GLN A 413 19.69 10.07 5.41
N LYS A 414 20.90 9.78 5.92
CA LYS A 414 21.80 8.79 5.34
C LYS A 414 21.15 7.41 5.30
N TYR A 415 20.55 6.98 6.40
CA TYR A 415 19.84 5.69 6.46
C TYR A 415 18.68 5.62 5.46
N VAL A 416 17.87 6.69 5.35
CA VAL A 416 16.78 6.77 4.37
C VAL A 416 17.31 6.65 2.94
N ARG A 417 18.37 7.40 2.61
CA ARG A 417 19.03 7.34 1.29
C ARG A 417 19.52 5.93 0.97
N GLU A 418 20.29 5.33 1.87
CA GLU A 418 20.85 3.98 1.69
C GLU A 418 19.73 2.93 1.52
N THR A 419 18.66 3.05 2.30
CA THR A 419 17.50 2.15 2.20
C THR A 419 16.79 2.32 0.85
N MET A 420 16.54 3.56 0.40
CA MET A 420 15.90 3.80 -0.90
C MET A 420 16.79 3.38 -2.07
N GLU A 421 18.10 3.63 -2.04
CA GLU A 421 19.06 3.13 -3.04
C GLU A 421 19.03 1.60 -3.12
N HIS A 422 18.98 0.93 -1.97
CA HIS A 422 18.85 -0.52 -1.91
C HIS A 422 17.53 -1.01 -2.53
N LEU A 423 16.42 -0.31 -2.29
CA LEU A 423 15.10 -0.67 -2.83
C LEU A 423 15.01 -0.56 -4.35
N LYS A 424 15.88 0.23 -5.01
CA LYS A 424 15.92 0.35 -6.49
C LYS A 424 16.12 -1.00 -7.18
N ARG A 425 16.81 -1.95 -6.54
CA ARG A 425 17.07 -3.29 -7.07
C ARG A 425 15.80 -4.09 -7.39
N PHE A 426 14.67 -3.72 -6.80
CA PHE A 426 13.38 -4.36 -7.04
C PHE A 426 12.64 -3.81 -8.27
N GLY A 427 13.24 -2.88 -9.02
CA GLY A 427 12.73 -2.44 -10.31
C GLY A 427 11.51 -1.51 -10.26
N PHE A 428 11.16 -0.95 -9.10
CA PHE A 428 10.09 0.04 -8.97
C PHE A 428 10.66 1.47 -9.01
N ARG A 429 10.43 2.19 -10.12
CA ARG A 429 10.99 3.54 -10.34
C ARG A 429 10.34 4.62 -9.47
N ASN A 430 9.22 4.36 -8.82
CA ASN A 430 8.67 5.28 -7.82
C ASN A 430 9.61 5.46 -6.62
N VAL A 431 10.48 4.48 -6.33
CA VAL A 431 11.57 4.62 -5.35
C VAL A 431 12.59 5.67 -5.80
N ASP A 432 13.02 5.60 -7.07
CA ASP A 432 13.99 6.54 -7.66
C ASP A 432 13.49 7.98 -7.53
N LYS A 433 12.27 8.22 -8.02
CA LYS A 433 11.65 9.55 -7.99
C LYS A 433 11.44 10.06 -6.57
N SER A 434 11.10 9.18 -5.63
CA SER A 434 10.90 9.57 -4.23
C SER A 434 12.20 9.99 -3.57
N LEU A 435 13.29 9.28 -3.84
CA LEU A 435 14.60 9.66 -3.35
C LEU A 435 15.06 11.00 -3.93
N GLU A 436 14.84 11.23 -5.22
CA GLU A 436 15.13 12.52 -5.87
C GLU A 436 14.38 13.68 -5.19
N LEU A 437 13.09 13.51 -4.89
CA LEU A 437 12.31 14.51 -4.15
C LEU A 437 12.89 14.76 -2.75
N LEU A 438 13.33 13.72 -2.05
CA LEU A 438 13.95 13.87 -0.73
C LEU A 438 15.28 14.61 -0.79
N GLU A 439 16.15 14.30 -1.76
CA GLU A 439 17.43 14.99 -1.92
C GLU A 439 17.23 16.48 -2.20
N ASN A 440 16.29 16.80 -3.09
CA ASN A 440 15.92 18.17 -3.41
C ASN A 440 15.36 18.89 -2.17
N LEU A 441 14.51 18.22 -1.39
CA LEU A 441 13.95 18.76 -0.15
C LEU A 441 15.02 19.01 0.91
N TRP A 442 15.94 18.07 1.12
CA TRP A 442 17.04 18.22 2.08
C TRP A 442 18.00 19.32 1.66
N LEU A 443 18.31 19.43 0.37
CA LEU A 443 19.11 20.53 -0.18
C LEU A 443 18.43 21.88 0.05
N LYS A 444 17.15 22.03 -0.30
CA LYS A 444 16.39 23.26 -0.08
C LYS A 444 16.40 23.70 1.38
N ARG A 445 16.21 22.76 2.32
CA ARG A 445 16.21 23.06 3.76
C ARG A 445 17.57 23.47 4.30
N ARG A 446 18.67 22.93 3.76
CA ARG A 446 20.03 23.40 4.07
C ARG A 446 20.28 24.82 3.55
N MET A 447 19.74 25.16 2.37
CA MET A 447 19.89 26.48 1.76
C MET A 447 19.02 27.56 2.41
N TYR A 448 17.84 27.19 2.92
CA TYR A 448 16.85 28.14 3.48
C TYR A 448 16.32 27.71 4.86
N PRO A 449 17.15 27.71 5.92
CA PRO A 449 16.78 27.17 7.24
C PRO A 449 15.64 27.94 7.95
N GLU A 450 15.46 29.24 7.70
CA GLU A 450 14.53 30.10 8.47
C GLU A 450 13.38 30.72 7.65
N ARG A 451 13.29 30.45 6.34
CA ARG A 451 12.38 31.21 5.45
C ARG A 451 11.47 30.37 4.55
N TRP A 452 11.49 29.05 4.68
CA TRP A 452 10.67 28.18 3.83
C TRP A 452 9.45 27.65 4.60
N THR A 453 8.27 28.08 4.15
CA THR A 453 6.98 27.52 4.57
C THR A 453 6.49 26.61 3.46
N GLU A 454 6.42 25.32 3.75
CA GLU A 454 5.89 24.32 2.82
C GLU A 454 4.40 24.57 2.55
N THR A 455 4.00 24.58 1.29
CA THR A 455 2.60 24.69 0.86
C THR A 455 1.95 23.31 0.79
N VAL A 456 0.62 23.27 0.75
CA VAL A 456 -0.10 21.99 0.58
C VAL A 456 0.23 21.34 -0.78
N ASP A 457 0.42 22.13 -1.84
CA ASP A 457 0.80 21.60 -3.15
C ASP A 457 2.18 20.95 -3.15
N GLU A 458 3.12 21.51 -2.39
CA GLU A 458 4.46 20.92 -2.25
C GLU A 458 4.46 19.60 -1.48
N LEU A 459 3.40 19.29 -0.72
CA LEU A 459 3.22 17.97 -0.09
C LEU A 459 2.76 16.89 -1.08
N TYR A 460 2.16 17.28 -2.22
CA TYR A 460 1.71 16.34 -3.25
C TYR A 460 2.90 15.94 -4.14
N SER A 461 3.37 14.70 -3.96
CA SER A 461 4.53 14.17 -4.69
C SER A 461 4.22 13.79 -6.14
N ASN A 462 2.95 13.71 -6.56
CA ASN A 462 2.50 13.17 -7.86
C ASN A 462 2.93 11.71 -8.17
N ILE A 463 3.80 11.13 -7.34
CA ILE A 463 4.25 9.75 -7.37
C ILE A 463 3.27 8.91 -6.58
N LEU A 464 2.76 7.84 -7.18
CA LEU A 464 1.98 6.84 -6.48
C LEU A 464 2.90 6.07 -5.51
N LEU A 465 2.74 6.38 -4.22
CA LEU A 465 3.47 5.79 -3.10
C LEU A 465 2.51 5.08 -2.15
N PRO A 466 2.30 3.78 -2.37
CA PRO A 466 1.36 3.01 -1.58
C PRO A 466 1.74 2.86 -0.10
#